data_AF-A0A268NVV7-F1
#
_entry.id   AF-A0A268NVV7-F1
#
_cell.length_a   1.000
_cell.length_b   1.000
_cell.length_c   1.000
_cell.angle_alpha   90.00
_cell.angle_beta   90.00
_cell.angle_gamma   90.00
#
_symmetry.space_group_name_H-M   'P 1'
#
loop_
_entity.id
_entity.type
_entity.pdbx_description
1 polymer ?
#
loop_
_entity_poly.entity_id
_entity_poly.type
_entity_poly.pdbx_seq_one_letter_code
_entity_poly.pdbx_strand_id
1 'polypeptide(L)'
;MGELVKFNVWLPKHKREQYISIHKKFQEKFATTMATLFNDIEENTNKYREKLLEDRWTANDYEVVDPSDIIESIEMEAYEYYKAEKLMKYNFHLSLLASTYQIFEQQLRGFIYSELNHKLSPVRTKEEFSAFGSNMGEIKEPYKFLKYDLTKTPQWETVKLLADLVNTYKHGDGRSATRLYNKNPDWFLKSHFGDERLMDIELTTNAEIVFDIEKIGFDKYSNAIIGFWEDFPEHLNPVVEID
;
A
#
# COMPACT_ATOMS: atom_id res chain seq x y z
N MET A 1 -34.18 -30.20 -2.75
CA MET A 1 -33.49 -30.65 -3.97
C MET A 1 -33.09 -29.35 -4.63
N GLY A 2 -31.80 -29.02 -4.62
CA GLY A 2 -31.35 -27.68 -4.99
C GLY A 2 -31.65 -27.36 -6.45
N GLU A 3 -31.96 -26.10 -6.73
CA GLU A 3 -32.16 -25.61 -8.09
C GLU A 3 -30.80 -25.33 -8.74
N LEU A 4 -30.59 -25.83 -9.96
CA LEU A 4 -29.39 -25.49 -10.73
C LEU A 4 -29.59 -24.16 -11.44
N VAL A 5 -28.85 -23.14 -11.03
CA VAL A 5 -28.88 -21.80 -11.61
C VAL A 5 -27.62 -21.55 -12.43
N LYS A 6 -27.82 -21.01 -13.64
CA LYS A 6 -26.73 -20.46 -14.45
C LYS A 6 -26.61 -18.96 -14.21
N PHE A 7 -25.45 -18.53 -13.71
CA PHE A 7 -25.12 -17.11 -13.61
C PHE A 7 -24.54 -16.60 -14.92
N ASN A 8 -24.74 -15.31 -15.21
CA ASN A 8 -24.04 -14.58 -16.27
C ASN A 8 -23.45 -13.33 -15.65
N VAL A 9 -22.25 -13.49 -15.09
CA VAL A 9 -21.49 -12.42 -14.48
C VAL A 9 -20.66 -11.75 -15.55
N TRP A 10 -20.75 -10.43 -15.65
CA TRP A 10 -20.16 -9.66 -16.73
C TRP A 10 -19.33 -8.51 -16.21
N LEU A 11 -18.07 -8.43 -16.61
CA LEU A 11 -17.20 -7.26 -16.42
C LEU A 11 -17.08 -6.49 -17.74
N PRO A 12 -17.90 -5.45 -17.97
CA PRO A 12 -17.82 -4.65 -19.19
C PRO A 12 -16.44 -4.05 -19.39
N LYS A 13 -16.00 -3.94 -20.65
CA LYS A 13 -14.72 -3.33 -21.02
C LYS A 13 -14.49 -1.96 -20.39
N HIS A 14 -15.50 -1.06 -20.43
CA HIS A 14 -15.39 0.26 -19.82
C HIS A 14 -15.14 0.22 -18.31
N LYS A 15 -15.75 -0.74 -17.59
CA LYS A 15 -15.58 -0.89 -16.13
C LYS A 15 -14.21 -1.47 -15.80
N ARG A 16 -13.72 -2.41 -16.61
CA ARG A 16 -12.33 -2.91 -16.55
C ARG A 16 -11.33 -1.78 -16.75
N GLU A 17 -11.52 -0.96 -17.78
CA GLU A 17 -10.67 0.21 -18.07
C GLU A 17 -10.69 1.21 -16.90
N GLN A 18 -11.85 1.45 -16.30
CA GLN A 18 -11.95 2.26 -15.08
C GLN A 18 -11.13 1.66 -13.93
N TYR A 19 -11.24 0.36 -13.68
CA TYR A 19 -10.46 -0.30 -12.63
C TYR A 19 -8.96 -0.24 -12.86
N ILE A 20 -8.51 -0.35 -14.11
CA ILE A 20 -7.09 -0.26 -14.49
C ILE A 20 -6.59 1.19 -14.42
N SER A 21 -7.37 2.15 -14.92
CA SER A 21 -6.95 3.54 -15.08
C SER A 21 -6.57 4.21 -13.76
N ILE A 22 -7.28 3.91 -12.66
CA ILE A 22 -6.95 4.48 -11.35
C ILE A 22 -5.56 4.03 -10.89
N HIS A 23 -5.20 2.76 -11.08
CA HIS A 23 -3.88 2.24 -10.71
C HIS A 23 -2.76 2.82 -11.59
N LYS A 24 -3.03 3.01 -12.89
CA LYS A 24 -2.10 3.73 -13.79
C LYS A 24 -1.87 5.18 -13.34
N LYS A 25 -2.91 5.86 -12.86
CA LYS A 25 -2.78 7.21 -12.30
C LYS A 25 -1.96 7.23 -11.01
N PHE A 26 -2.10 6.20 -10.17
CA PHE A 26 -1.26 6.04 -8.99
C PHE A 26 0.22 5.86 -9.36
N GLN A 27 0.55 5.07 -10.39
CA GLN A 27 1.93 4.96 -10.90
C GLN A 27 2.50 6.30 -11.37
N GLU A 28 1.73 7.03 -12.20
CA GLU A 28 2.12 8.35 -12.69
C GLU A 28 2.40 9.32 -11.53
N LYS A 29 1.51 9.38 -10.54
CA LYS A 29 1.67 10.26 -9.38
C LYS A 29 2.81 9.83 -8.46
N PHE A 30 2.98 8.53 -8.23
CA PHE A 30 4.12 8.01 -7.50
C PHE A 30 5.44 8.46 -8.12
N ALA A 31 5.63 8.18 -9.41
CA ALA A 31 6.86 8.49 -10.12
C ALA A 31 7.13 10.00 -10.15
N THR A 32 6.10 10.80 -10.44
CA THR A 32 6.22 12.26 -10.45
C THR A 32 6.62 12.79 -9.08
N THR A 33 5.91 12.41 -8.02
CA THR A 33 6.17 12.91 -6.67
C THR A 33 7.53 12.46 -6.14
N MET A 34 7.94 11.21 -6.39
CA MET A 34 9.28 10.74 -6.02
C MET A 34 10.37 11.56 -6.72
N ALA A 35 10.21 11.85 -8.01
CA ALA A 35 11.17 12.62 -8.79
C ALA A 35 11.18 14.13 -8.46
N THR A 36 10.07 14.70 -7.98
CA THR A 36 9.99 16.14 -7.71
C THR A 36 10.26 16.51 -6.26
N LEU A 37 9.74 15.75 -5.30
CA LEU A 37 9.85 16.09 -3.88
C LEU A 37 11.02 15.38 -3.20
N PHE A 38 11.40 14.19 -3.67
CA PHE A 38 12.31 13.30 -2.93
C PHE A 38 13.58 12.92 -3.70
N ASN A 39 13.87 13.60 -4.82
CA ASN A 39 15.02 13.29 -5.67
C ASN A 39 16.37 13.57 -4.99
N ASP A 40 16.47 14.69 -4.26
CA ASP A 40 17.71 15.04 -3.54
C ASP A 40 17.40 15.66 -2.16
N ILE A 41 17.12 14.78 -1.19
CA ILE A 41 16.85 15.18 0.19
C ILE A 41 18.10 15.81 0.83
N GLU A 42 19.31 15.39 0.44
CA GLU A 42 20.56 15.92 0.99
C GLU A 42 20.79 17.36 0.53
N GLU A 43 20.64 17.63 -0.77
CA GLU A 43 20.72 18.98 -1.31
C GLU A 43 19.64 19.90 -0.70
N ASN A 44 18.40 19.42 -0.57
CA ASN A 44 17.33 20.18 0.07
C ASN A 44 17.64 20.51 1.54
N THR A 45 18.22 19.56 2.26
CA THR A 45 18.66 19.77 3.65
C THR A 45 19.77 20.81 3.73
N ASN A 46 20.76 20.76 2.82
CA ASN A 46 21.84 21.73 2.78
C ASN A 46 21.33 23.15 2.50
N LYS A 47 20.38 23.30 1.55
CA LYS A 47 19.71 24.59 1.29
C LYS A 47 18.94 25.09 2.51
N TYR A 48 18.27 24.19 3.23
CA TYR A 48 17.56 24.54 4.47
C TYR A 48 18.53 25.04 5.55
N ARG A 49 19.67 24.35 5.71
CA ARG A 49 20.75 24.73 6.62
C ARG A 49 21.35 26.09 6.27
N GLU A 50 21.64 26.35 4.99
CA GLU A 50 22.16 27.65 4.51
C GLU A 50 21.19 28.79 4.82
N LYS A 51 19.89 28.56 4.61
CA LYS A 51 18.87 29.54 4.97
C LYS A 51 18.84 29.83 6.48
N LEU A 52 18.92 28.79 7.32
CA LEU A 52 19.00 28.98 8.78
C LEU A 52 20.25 29.77 9.19
N LEU A 53 21.39 29.54 8.53
CA LEU A 53 22.60 30.30 8.75
C LEU A 53 22.40 31.78 8.39
N GLU A 54 21.86 32.08 7.20
CA GLU A 54 21.60 33.47 6.80
C GLU A 54 20.62 34.19 7.74
N ASP A 55 19.51 33.52 8.10
CA ASP A 55 18.47 34.06 8.97
C ASP A 55 19.02 34.35 10.37
N ARG A 56 19.80 33.44 10.96
CA ARG A 56 20.32 33.59 12.32
C ARG A 56 21.58 34.45 12.39
N TRP A 57 22.40 34.46 11.35
CA TRP A 57 23.59 35.31 11.28
C TRP A 57 23.26 36.80 11.28
N THR A 58 22.13 37.16 10.67
CA THR A 58 21.67 38.54 10.63
C THR A 58 20.88 38.95 11.87
N ALA A 59 20.35 37.99 12.62
CA ALA A 59 19.44 38.24 13.74
C ALA A 59 20.11 38.28 15.13
N ASN A 60 21.35 37.82 15.27
CA ASN A 60 22.02 37.69 16.57
C ASN A 60 23.14 38.72 16.76
N ASP A 61 23.25 39.23 17.99
CA ASP A 61 24.40 40.00 18.44
C ASP A 61 25.45 39.05 19.01
N TYR A 62 26.49 38.79 18.21
CA TYR A 62 27.57 37.86 18.55
C TYR A 62 28.56 38.40 19.59
N GLU A 63 28.41 39.65 20.04
CA GLU A 63 29.10 40.13 21.23
C GLU A 63 28.44 39.60 22.53
N VAL A 64 27.19 39.12 22.43
CA VAL A 64 26.37 38.63 23.56
C VAL A 64 26.09 37.13 23.48
N VAL A 65 25.99 36.59 22.26
CA VAL A 65 25.63 35.19 22.00
C VAL A 65 26.85 34.40 21.50
N ASP A 66 27.10 33.21 22.07
CA ASP A 66 28.15 32.31 21.57
C ASP A 66 27.80 31.82 20.15
N PRO A 67 28.62 32.13 19.14
CA PRO A 67 28.42 31.62 17.78
C PRO A 67 28.37 30.09 17.72
N SER A 68 29.06 29.38 18.61
CA SER A 68 29.06 27.92 18.67
C SER A 68 27.67 27.36 18.98
N ASP A 69 26.99 27.91 19.99
CA ASP A 69 25.63 27.50 20.38
C ASP A 69 24.64 27.69 19.23
N ILE A 70 24.79 28.77 18.46
CA ILE A 70 23.94 29.04 17.30
C ILE A 70 24.18 28.03 16.19
N ILE A 71 25.44 27.71 15.88
CA ILE A 71 25.80 26.71 14.86
C ILE A 71 25.28 25.33 15.28
N GLU A 72 25.52 24.90 16.52
CA GLU A 72 25.02 23.61 17.02
C GLU A 72 23.50 23.50 16.90
N SER A 73 22.77 24.56 17.23
CA SER A 73 21.32 24.60 17.07
C SER A 73 20.87 24.48 15.61
N ILE A 74 21.60 25.11 14.68
CA ILE A 74 21.33 24.99 13.24
C ILE A 74 21.56 23.56 12.76
N GLU A 75 22.67 22.93 13.16
CA GLU A 75 22.98 21.55 12.76
C GLU A 75 21.91 20.56 13.27
N MET A 76 21.47 20.72 14.53
CA MET A 76 20.38 19.91 15.08
C MET A 76 19.07 20.09 14.29
N GLU A 77 18.70 21.34 13.96
CA GLU A 77 17.47 21.61 13.21
C GLU A 77 17.54 21.07 11.77
N ALA A 78 18.68 21.23 11.09
CA ALA A 78 18.91 20.67 9.77
C ALA A 78 18.84 19.14 9.78
N TYR A 79 19.37 18.49 10.83
CA TYR A 79 19.29 17.04 10.99
C TYR A 79 17.85 16.55 11.20
N GLU A 80 17.06 17.23 12.01
CA GLU A 80 15.63 16.89 12.19
C GLU A 80 14.83 17.12 10.91
N TYR A 81 15.13 18.17 10.14
CA TYR A 81 14.56 18.38 8.81
C TYR A 81 14.85 17.20 7.87
N TYR A 82 16.11 16.77 7.80
CA TYR A 82 16.52 15.62 6.99
C TYR A 82 15.78 14.34 7.37
N LYS A 83 15.68 14.05 8.68
CA LYS A 83 14.93 12.89 9.18
C LYS A 83 13.46 12.95 8.81
N ALA A 84 12.83 14.11 8.97
CA ALA A 84 11.44 14.31 8.61
C ALA A 84 11.20 14.08 7.11
N GLU A 85 12.07 14.57 6.23
CA GLU A 85 11.99 14.37 4.79
C GLU A 85 12.14 12.88 4.40
N LYS A 86 13.09 12.16 5.01
CA LYS A 86 13.25 10.71 4.81
C LYS A 86 12.01 9.93 5.26
N LEU A 87 11.48 10.27 6.44
CA LEU A 87 10.27 9.65 6.96
C LEU A 87 9.06 9.96 6.07
N MET A 88 8.98 11.18 5.51
CA MET A 88 7.92 11.57 4.57
C MET A 88 8.01 10.79 3.26
N LYS A 89 9.21 10.63 2.67
CA LYS A 89 9.43 9.78 1.48
C LYS A 89 8.95 8.35 1.74
N TYR A 90 9.35 7.79 2.88
CA TYR A 90 8.98 6.45 3.33
C TYR A 90 7.46 6.28 3.46
N ASN A 91 6.80 7.19 4.19
CA ASN A 91 5.36 7.12 4.40
C ASN A 91 4.58 7.37 3.11
N PHE A 92 5.03 8.28 2.25
CA PHE A 92 4.43 8.49 0.93
C PHE A 92 4.45 7.20 0.11
N HIS A 93 5.58 6.48 0.12
CA HIS A 93 5.69 5.22 -0.59
C HIS A 93 4.66 4.18 -0.10
N LEU A 94 4.70 3.86 1.20
CA LEU A 94 3.90 2.77 1.75
C LEU A 94 2.40 3.12 1.80
N SER A 95 2.05 4.38 2.05
CA SER A 95 0.65 4.83 2.02
C SER A 95 0.03 4.74 0.63
N LEU A 96 0.79 5.02 -0.43
CA LEU A 96 0.29 4.89 -1.79
C LEU A 96 0.14 3.42 -2.21
N LEU A 97 1.05 2.54 -1.78
CA LEU A 97 0.88 1.08 -1.92
C LEU A 97 -0.35 0.57 -1.16
N ALA A 98 -0.56 1.05 0.07
CA ALA A 98 -1.73 0.71 0.87
C ALA A 98 -3.03 1.12 0.17
N SER A 99 -3.06 2.31 -0.39
CA SER A 99 -4.21 2.83 -1.13
C SER A 99 -4.45 2.02 -2.42
N THR A 100 -3.39 1.66 -3.16
CA THR A 100 -3.46 0.80 -4.35
C THR A 100 -4.11 -0.55 -4.02
N TYR A 101 -3.67 -1.21 -2.94
CA TYR A 101 -4.25 -2.48 -2.48
C TYR A 101 -5.70 -2.32 -2.01
N GLN A 102 -6.01 -1.28 -1.23
CA GLN A 102 -7.36 -1.05 -0.71
C GLN A 102 -8.36 -0.79 -1.83
N ILE A 103 -7.99 0.00 -2.84
CA ILE A 103 -8.81 0.23 -4.02
C ILE A 103 -9.06 -1.10 -4.74
N PHE A 104 -8.04 -1.94 -4.93
CA PHE A 104 -8.20 -3.27 -5.52
C PHE A 104 -9.19 -4.14 -4.74
N GLU A 105 -9.07 -4.22 -3.41
CA GLU A 105 -9.99 -4.97 -2.56
C GLU A 105 -11.44 -4.45 -2.68
N GLN A 106 -11.62 -3.12 -2.72
CA GLN A 106 -12.93 -2.50 -2.92
C GLN A 106 -13.50 -2.74 -4.32
N GLN A 107 -12.65 -2.76 -5.35
CA GLN A 107 -13.06 -3.10 -6.72
C GLN A 107 -13.57 -4.54 -6.77
N LEU A 108 -12.84 -5.50 -6.18
CA LEU A 108 -13.30 -6.90 -6.08
C LEU A 108 -14.63 -7.00 -5.34
N ARG A 109 -14.74 -6.35 -4.17
CA ARG A 109 -15.97 -6.36 -3.37
C ARG A 109 -17.15 -5.74 -4.11
N GLY A 110 -16.95 -4.57 -4.70
CA GLY A 110 -17.99 -3.80 -5.39
C GLY A 110 -18.48 -4.53 -6.65
N PHE A 111 -17.56 -5.12 -7.42
CA PHE A 111 -17.89 -5.92 -8.59
C PHE A 111 -18.80 -7.10 -8.22
N ILE A 112 -18.33 -7.99 -7.35
CA ILE A 112 -19.08 -9.21 -7.04
C ILE A 112 -20.40 -8.92 -6.32
N TYR A 113 -20.43 -7.88 -5.48
CA TYR A 113 -21.67 -7.42 -4.86
C TYR A 113 -22.70 -6.99 -5.90
N SER A 114 -22.29 -6.21 -6.91
CA SER A 114 -23.21 -5.76 -7.98
C SER A 114 -23.77 -6.92 -8.80
N GLU A 115 -22.95 -7.94 -9.04
CA GLU A 115 -23.33 -9.11 -9.86
C GLU A 115 -24.19 -10.12 -9.09
N LEU A 116 -24.08 -10.19 -7.78
CA LEU A 116 -24.93 -11.07 -6.98
C LEU A 116 -26.18 -10.36 -6.43
N ASN A 117 -26.21 -9.03 -6.29
CA ASN A 117 -27.34 -8.33 -5.66
C ASN A 117 -28.23 -7.54 -6.64
N HIS A 118 -28.07 -7.70 -7.96
CA HIS A 118 -28.99 -7.07 -8.92
C HIS A 118 -30.39 -7.72 -8.87
N LYS A 119 -31.41 -7.00 -9.34
CA LYS A 119 -32.83 -7.39 -9.22
C LYS A 119 -33.16 -8.80 -9.72
N LEU A 120 -32.44 -9.26 -10.75
CA LEU A 120 -32.67 -10.56 -11.40
C LEU A 120 -31.77 -11.69 -10.86
N SER A 121 -30.82 -11.39 -9.98
CA SER A 121 -30.00 -12.43 -9.35
C SER A 121 -30.86 -13.21 -8.36
N PRO A 122 -30.83 -14.56 -8.41
CA PRO A 122 -31.55 -15.43 -7.47
C PRO A 122 -30.83 -15.58 -6.13
N VAL A 123 -29.62 -15.03 -6.00
CA VAL A 123 -28.83 -15.04 -4.78
C VAL A 123 -28.74 -13.63 -4.20
N ARG A 124 -28.50 -13.50 -2.90
CA ARG A 124 -28.09 -12.25 -2.25
C ARG A 124 -26.87 -12.49 -1.38
N THR A 125 -25.93 -11.55 -1.39
CA THR A 125 -24.72 -11.74 -0.57
C THR A 125 -25.03 -11.77 0.92
N LYS A 126 -26.08 -11.07 1.37
CA LYS A 126 -26.48 -11.06 2.79
C LYS A 126 -27.06 -12.39 3.27
N GLU A 127 -27.65 -13.15 2.35
CA GLU A 127 -28.32 -14.43 2.63
C GLU A 127 -27.28 -15.56 2.57
N GLU A 128 -26.48 -15.60 1.50
CA GLU A 128 -25.50 -16.69 1.27
C GLU A 128 -24.15 -16.48 1.96
N PHE A 129 -23.75 -15.23 2.23
CA PHE A 129 -22.40 -14.90 2.73
C PHE A 129 -22.49 -13.90 3.87
N SER A 130 -22.85 -14.37 5.07
CA SER A 130 -23.13 -13.53 6.25
C SER A 130 -21.98 -12.58 6.65
N ALA A 131 -20.73 -12.95 6.38
CA ALA A 131 -19.55 -12.14 6.68
C ALA A 131 -18.98 -11.36 5.46
N PHE A 132 -19.74 -11.29 4.36
CA PHE A 132 -19.29 -10.72 3.09
C PHE A 132 -18.67 -9.32 3.23
N GLY A 133 -17.44 -9.20 2.74
CA GLY A 133 -16.73 -7.92 2.69
C GLY A 133 -16.12 -7.47 4.02
N SER A 134 -16.08 -8.33 5.04
CA SER A 134 -15.39 -8.03 6.30
C SER A 134 -13.86 -8.16 6.19
N ASN A 135 -13.36 -9.01 5.29
CA ASN A 135 -11.95 -9.17 4.96
C ASN A 135 -11.79 -9.83 3.58
N MET A 136 -10.56 -9.87 3.05
CA MET A 136 -10.26 -10.51 1.76
C MET A 136 -10.63 -12.01 1.71
N GLY A 137 -10.59 -12.72 2.83
CA GLY A 137 -11.10 -14.09 2.96
C GLY A 137 -12.57 -14.18 2.52
N GLU A 138 -13.42 -13.38 3.16
CA GLU A 138 -14.86 -13.34 2.89
C GLU A 138 -15.21 -12.76 1.52
N ILE A 139 -14.34 -11.92 0.95
CA ILE A 139 -14.51 -11.44 -0.43
C ILE A 139 -14.31 -12.57 -1.43
N LYS A 140 -13.42 -13.53 -1.17
CA LYS A 140 -13.13 -14.66 -2.09
C LYS A 140 -14.26 -15.68 -2.17
N GLU A 141 -15.04 -15.86 -1.11
CA GLU A 141 -16.06 -16.91 -1.07
C GLU A 141 -17.12 -16.77 -2.18
N PRO A 142 -17.69 -15.58 -2.46
CA PRO A 142 -18.55 -15.36 -3.62
C PRO A 142 -17.90 -15.68 -4.98
N TYR A 143 -16.61 -15.37 -5.17
CA TYR A 143 -15.91 -15.72 -6.42
C TYR A 143 -15.77 -17.24 -6.55
N LYS A 144 -15.42 -17.92 -5.46
CA LYS A 144 -15.32 -19.39 -5.41
C LYS A 144 -16.68 -20.06 -5.64
N PHE A 145 -17.76 -19.50 -5.10
CA PHE A 145 -19.13 -19.91 -5.40
C PHE A 145 -19.41 -19.86 -6.90
N LEU A 146 -19.01 -18.76 -7.56
CA LEU A 146 -19.03 -18.60 -9.03
C LEU A 146 -17.95 -19.40 -9.78
N LYS A 147 -17.30 -20.38 -9.13
CA LYS A 147 -16.25 -21.24 -9.70
C LYS A 147 -15.03 -20.49 -10.23
N TYR A 148 -14.79 -19.27 -9.74
CA TYR A 148 -13.59 -18.48 -10.04
C TYR A 148 -12.69 -18.37 -8.80
N ASP A 149 -11.58 -19.10 -8.79
CA ASP A 149 -10.64 -19.06 -7.67
C ASP A 149 -9.60 -17.95 -7.87
N LEU A 150 -9.79 -16.83 -7.17
CA LEU A 150 -8.87 -15.69 -7.19
C LEU A 150 -7.42 -16.09 -6.89
N THR A 151 -7.22 -17.13 -6.07
CA THR A 151 -5.89 -17.55 -5.63
C THR A 151 -5.06 -18.26 -6.69
N LYS A 152 -5.71 -18.68 -7.80
CA LYS A 152 -5.06 -19.35 -8.93
C LYS A 152 -4.64 -18.38 -10.04
N THR A 153 -4.92 -17.08 -9.87
CA THR A 153 -4.47 -16.07 -10.84
C THR A 153 -2.94 -15.90 -10.76
N PRO A 154 -2.24 -15.70 -11.89
CA PRO A 154 -0.78 -15.55 -11.90
C PRO A 154 -0.25 -14.43 -10.98
N GLN A 155 -1.06 -13.38 -10.80
CA GLN A 155 -0.70 -12.18 -10.02
C GLN A 155 -0.91 -12.38 -8.51
N TRP A 156 -1.61 -13.44 -8.09
CA TRP A 156 -2.12 -13.55 -6.73
C TRP A 156 -1.03 -13.56 -5.66
N GLU A 157 0.09 -14.24 -5.88
CA GLU A 157 1.17 -14.28 -4.88
C GLU A 157 1.78 -12.88 -4.67
N THR A 158 1.88 -12.06 -5.71
CA THR A 158 2.33 -10.67 -5.60
C THR A 158 1.30 -9.80 -4.86
N VAL A 159 0.01 -9.96 -5.16
CA VAL A 159 -1.08 -9.26 -4.46
C VAL A 159 -1.16 -9.67 -2.98
N LYS A 160 -0.95 -10.94 -2.68
CA LYS A 160 -0.91 -11.46 -1.30
C LYS A 160 0.29 -10.91 -0.53
N LEU A 161 1.45 -10.81 -1.18
CA LEU A 161 2.62 -10.17 -0.58
C LEU A 161 2.38 -8.68 -0.29
N LEU A 162 1.70 -7.98 -1.21
CA LEU A 162 1.26 -6.60 -0.99
C LEU A 162 0.30 -6.50 0.20
N ALA A 163 -0.66 -7.42 0.33
CA ALA A 163 -1.58 -7.45 1.46
C ALA A 163 -0.83 -7.61 2.80
N ASP A 164 0.18 -8.49 2.84
CA ASP A 164 1.03 -8.68 4.02
C ASP A 164 1.83 -7.41 4.35
N LEU A 165 2.43 -6.76 3.35
CA LEU A 165 3.12 -5.47 3.50
C LEU A 165 2.20 -4.38 4.05
N VAL A 166 1.03 -4.18 3.43
CA VAL A 166 0.07 -3.13 3.80
C VAL A 166 -0.48 -3.35 5.20
N ASN A 167 -0.78 -4.59 5.58
CA ASN A 167 -1.24 -4.89 6.93
C ASN A 167 -0.15 -4.69 7.97
N THR A 168 1.11 -5.02 7.63
CA THR A 168 2.26 -4.76 8.49
C THR A 168 2.47 -3.26 8.69
N TYR A 169 2.47 -2.48 7.60
CA TYR A 169 2.56 -1.02 7.66
C TYR A 169 1.44 -0.38 8.51
N LYS A 170 0.23 -0.94 8.52
CA LYS A 170 -0.89 -0.38 9.31
C LYS A 170 -0.89 -0.76 10.78
N HIS A 171 -0.47 -1.98 11.09
CA HIS A 171 -0.69 -2.59 12.41
C HIS A 171 0.60 -2.91 13.16
N GLY A 172 1.77 -2.71 12.55
CA GLY A 172 3.05 -3.06 13.13
C GLY A 172 3.31 -4.57 13.11
N ASP A 173 4.05 -5.02 14.12
CA ASP A 173 4.41 -6.42 14.27
C ASP A 173 3.19 -7.32 14.57
N GLY A 174 3.20 -8.52 14.02
CA GLY A 174 2.09 -9.46 14.11
C GLY A 174 2.06 -10.44 12.95
N ARG A 175 0.91 -11.10 12.76
CA ARG A 175 0.79 -12.22 11.80
C ARG A 175 1.22 -11.87 10.37
N SER A 176 0.91 -10.67 9.91
CA SER A 176 1.32 -10.21 8.57
C SER A 176 2.81 -9.89 8.51
N ALA A 177 3.36 -9.26 9.55
CA ALA A 177 4.79 -8.97 9.68
C ALA A 177 5.63 -10.26 9.67
N THR A 178 5.19 -11.29 10.42
CA THR A 178 5.85 -12.60 10.45
C THR A 178 5.84 -13.26 9.06
N ARG A 179 4.70 -13.26 8.36
CA ARG A 179 4.62 -13.82 7.00
C ARG A 179 5.51 -13.06 6.02
N LEU A 180 5.53 -11.73 6.12
CA LEU A 180 6.34 -10.88 5.28
C LEU A 180 7.83 -11.12 5.53
N TYR A 181 8.26 -11.16 6.79
CA TYR A 181 9.64 -11.41 7.19
C TYR A 181 10.14 -12.79 6.72
N ASN A 182 9.31 -13.83 6.83
CA ASN A 182 9.69 -15.17 6.37
C ASN A 182 9.93 -15.22 4.85
N LYS A 183 9.29 -14.34 4.06
CA LYS A 183 9.45 -14.29 2.60
C LYS A 183 10.52 -13.29 2.16
N ASN A 184 10.64 -12.16 2.86
CA ASN A 184 11.46 -11.01 2.51
C ASN A 184 12.14 -10.43 3.76
N PRO A 185 13.02 -11.20 4.42
CA PRO A 185 13.66 -10.75 5.66
C PRO A 185 14.55 -9.53 5.43
N ASP A 186 15.08 -9.39 4.22
CA ASP A 186 16.00 -8.34 3.82
C ASP A 186 15.33 -6.98 3.58
N TRP A 187 13.99 -6.92 3.61
CA TRP A 187 13.25 -5.64 3.60
C TRP A 187 13.19 -4.99 4.96
N PHE A 188 13.38 -5.76 6.04
CA PHE A 188 13.31 -5.24 7.40
C PHE A 188 14.68 -4.69 7.78
N LEU A 189 14.71 -3.42 8.17
CA LEU A 189 15.93 -2.81 8.68
C LEU A 189 16.26 -3.39 10.06
N LYS A 190 17.54 -3.55 10.34
CA LYS A 190 18.07 -4.03 11.62
C LYS A 190 18.54 -2.86 12.47
N SER A 191 18.53 -3.05 13.79
CA SER A 191 19.11 -2.08 14.72
C SER A 191 20.61 -1.89 14.46
N HIS A 192 21.14 -0.71 14.79
CA HIS A 192 22.57 -0.44 14.63
C HIS A 192 23.44 -1.35 15.51
N PHE A 193 22.90 -1.84 16.62
CA PHE A 193 23.61 -2.67 17.58
C PHE A 193 22.85 -3.99 17.78
N GLY A 194 22.96 -4.90 16.81
CA GLY A 194 22.43 -6.25 16.92
C GLY A 194 21.81 -6.80 15.64
N ASP A 195 21.15 -7.94 15.78
CA ASP A 195 20.41 -8.61 14.69
C ASP A 195 18.90 -8.41 14.78
N GLU A 196 18.42 -7.66 15.78
CA GLU A 196 17.02 -7.36 16.00
C GLU A 196 16.48 -6.44 14.90
N ARG A 197 15.21 -6.63 14.51
CA ARG A 197 14.55 -5.77 13.52
C ARG A 197 14.23 -4.45 14.19
N LEU A 198 14.40 -3.32 13.50
CA LEU A 198 13.98 -2.01 14.01
C LEU A 198 12.51 -2.01 14.43
N MET A 199 11.66 -2.70 13.68
CA MET A 199 10.23 -2.85 14.01
C MET A 199 9.97 -3.46 15.39
N ASP A 200 10.84 -4.35 15.88
CA ASP A 200 10.69 -5.02 17.18
C ASP A 200 11.03 -4.07 18.34
N ILE A 201 11.84 -3.04 18.07
CA ILE A 201 12.30 -2.05 19.04
C ILE A 201 11.35 -0.85 19.04
N GLU A 202 11.05 -0.31 17.86
CA GLU A 202 10.29 0.93 17.71
C GLU A 202 8.78 0.73 17.92
N LEU A 203 8.28 -0.50 17.74
CA LEU A 203 6.85 -0.86 17.88
C LEU A 203 5.90 0.00 17.03
N THR A 204 6.42 0.68 16.02
CA THR A 204 5.71 1.55 15.09
C THR A 204 6.28 1.39 13.68
N THR A 205 5.42 1.60 12.69
CA THR A 205 5.76 1.47 11.27
C THR A 205 5.65 2.76 10.50
N ASN A 206 5.06 3.81 11.10
CA ASN A 206 4.75 5.08 10.42
C ASN A 206 5.47 6.27 11.05
N ALA A 207 5.87 6.16 12.32
CA ALA A 207 6.69 7.17 12.98
C ALA A 207 8.18 6.90 12.80
N GLU A 208 8.56 5.68 12.39
CA GLU A 208 9.94 5.27 12.20
C GLU A 208 10.11 4.50 10.88
N ILE A 209 11.31 4.61 10.31
CA ILE A 209 11.69 3.90 9.07
C ILE A 209 12.15 2.50 9.45
N VAL A 210 11.27 1.52 9.28
CA VAL A 210 11.56 0.11 9.63
C VAL A 210 11.72 -0.81 8.42
N PHE A 211 11.42 -0.30 7.22
CA PHE A 211 11.63 -1.00 5.96
C PHE A 211 12.63 -0.30 5.07
N ASP A 212 13.40 -1.10 4.34
CA ASP A 212 14.16 -0.67 3.17
C ASP A 212 13.21 -0.52 1.96
N ILE A 213 12.71 0.70 1.77
CA ILE A 213 11.76 1.01 0.69
C ILE A 213 12.36 0.91 -0.72
N GLU A 214 13.69 0.89 -0.86
CA GLU A 214 14.33 0.72 -2.17
C GLU A 214 14.18 -0.71 -2.69
N LYS A 215 13.96 -1.67 -1.79
CA LYS A 215 13.65 -3.07 -2.14
C LYS A 215 12.16 -3.33 -2.39
N ILE A 216 11.33 -2.37 -2.05
CA ILE A 216 9.87 -2.46 -2.17
C ILE A 216 9.46 -1.66 -3.41
N GLY A 217 9.45 -2.29 -4.58
CA GLY A 217 9.12 -1.59 -5.83
C GLY A 217 7.62 -1.29 -5.96
N PHE A 218 7.25 -0.02 -6.06
CA PHE A 218 5.85 0.39 -6.30
C PHE A 218 5.24 -0.26 -7.55
N ASP A 219 5.97 -0.20 -8.67
CA ASP A 219 5.50 -0.70 -9.97
C ASP A 219 5.27 -2.21 -9.99
N LYS A 220 6.06 -2.98 -9.23
CA LYS A 220 5.85 -4.43 -9.12
C LYS A 220 4.42 -4.75 -8.68
N TYR A 221 3.91 -3.99 -7.71
CA TYR A 221 2.62 -4.24 -7.09
C TYR A 221 1.45 -3.65 -7.86
N SER A 222 1.59 -2.42 -8.33
CA SER A 222 0.56 -1.80 -9.17
C SER A 222 0.40 -2.54 -10.50
N ASN A 223 1.49 -2.99 -11.13
CA ASN A 223 1.41 -3.82 -12.35
C ASN A 223 0.75 -5.18 -12.09
N ALA A 224 0.96 -5.80 -10.92
CA ALA A 224 0.27 -7.05 -10.59
C ALA A 224 -1.25 -6.84 -10.46
N ILE A 225 -1.69 -5.73 -9.89
CA ILE A 225 -3.12 -5.38 -9.82
C ILE A 225 -3.70 -5.05 -11.20
N ILE A 226 -2.96 -4.30 -12.02
CA ILE A 226 -3.36 -4.00 -13.40
C ILE A 226 -3.48 -5.30 -14.20
N GLY A 227 -2.46 -6.15 -14.17
CA GLY A 227 -2.43 -7.44 -14.87
C GLY A 227 -3.56 -8.36 -14.42
N PHE A 228 -3.91 -8.34 -13.13
CA PHE A 228 -5.08 -9.09 -12.63
C PHE A 228 -6.36 -8.67 -13.36
N TRP A 229 -6.63 -7.37 -13.51
CA TRP A 229 -7.83 -6.88 -14.20
C TRP A 229 -7.78 -7.05 -15.71
N GLU A 230 -6.59 -7.01 -16.31
CA GLU A 230 -6.37 -7.31 -17.72
C GLU A 230 -6.72 -8.77 -18.02
N ASP A 231 -6.27 -9.70 -17.18
CA ASP A 231 -6.51 -11.14 -17.32
C ASP A 231 -7.89 -11.59 -16.82
N PHE A 232 -8.56 -10.77 -15.99
CA PHE A 232 -9.88 -11.12 -15.47
C PHE A 232 -10.86 -11.36 -16.63
N PRO A 233 -11.62 -12.46 -16.63
CA PRO A 233 -12.50 -12.80 -17.75
C PRO A 233 -13.63 -11.77 -17.92
N GLU A 234 -13.98 -11.46 -19.16
CA GLU A 234 -15.12 -10.56 -19.44
C GLU A 234 -16.45 -11.18 -18.97
N HIS A 235 -16.57 -12.51 -19.07
CA HIS A 235 -17.75 -13.25 -18.64
C HIS A 235 -17.37 -14.44 -17.75
N LEU A 236 -18.12 -14.61 -16.65
CA LEU A 236 -18.16 -15.85 -15.88
C LEU A 236 -19.57 -16.43 -16.00
N ASN A 237 -19.66 -17.66 -16.52
CA ASN A 237 -20.94 -18.35 -16.74
C ASN A 237 -21.06 -19.67 -15.95
N PRO A 238 -20.89 -19.65 -14.61
CA PRO A 238 -20.94 -20.87 -13.82
C PRO A 238 -22.38 -21.40 -13.71
N VAL A 239 -22.48 -22.71 -13.57
CA VAL A 239 -23.70 -23.39 -13.12
C VAL A 239 -23.46 -23.80 -11.67
N VAL A 240 -24.34 -23.39 -10.78
CA VAL A 240 -24.25 -23.62 -9.34
C VAL A 240 -25.58 -24.15 -8.81
N GLU A 241 -25.51 -25.00 -7.80
CA GLU A 241 -26.69 -25.46 -7.06
C GLU A 241 -26.99 -24.44 -5.96
N ILE A 242 -28.24 -24.02 -5.86
CA ILE A 242 -28.76 -23.17 -4.78
C ILE A 242 -29.83 -23.95 -4.01
N ASP A 243 -29.86 -23.80 -2.69
CA ASP A 243 -30.79 -24.50 -1.79
C ASP A 243 -32.17 -23.85 -1.70
#